data_AF-A0A3Q3FFV6-F1
#
_entry.id   AF-A0A3Q3FFV6-F1
#
_cell.length_a   1.000
_cell.length_b   1.000
_cell.length_c   1.000
_cell.angle_alpha   90.00
_cell.angle_beta   90.00
_cell.angle_gamma   90.00
#
_symmetry.space_group_name_H-M   'P 1'
#
loop_
_entity.id
_entity.type
_entity.pdbx_description
1 polymer ?
#
loop_
_entity_poly.entity_id
_entity_poly.type
_entity_poly.pdbx_seq_one_letter_code
_entity_poly.pdbx_strand_id
1 'polypeptide(L)'
;MCTSNSGAVNEDHNSNAIGVASTIAHEMGHNLGLSHDTENCVCGSLISKRGCIMSESVAVYPEQFSSCSQQQLSRFLDEVDPFCLLDSPSTDRIYGGPVCGNAFLEP
;
A
#
# COMPACT_ATOMS: atom_id res chain seq x y z
N MET A 1 -3.38 11.41 2.04
CA MET A 1 -2.01 11.60 1.51
C MET A 1 -1.76 13.09 1.24
N CYS A 2 -0.53 13.59 1.40
CA CYS A 2 -0.14 14.99 1.11
C CYS A 2 -0.91 16.08 1.89
N THR A 3 -1.50 15.73 3.03
CA THR A 3 -2.18 16.67 3.94
C THR A 3 -1.62 16.52 5.36
N SER A 4 -2.08 17.34 6.30
CA SER A 4 -1.75 17.19 7.73
C SER A 4 -2.16 15.82 8.31
N ASN A 5 -3.05 15.10 7.63
CA ASN A 5 -3.54 13.78 8.04
C ASN A 5 -2.78 12.64 7.36
N SER A 6 -1.68 12.92 6.65
CA SER A 6 -0.90 11.92 5.90
C SER A 6 -0.02 11.07 6.82
N GLY A 7 -0.65 10.28 7.69
CA GLY A 7 0.03 9.42 8.67
C GLY A 7 -0.80 8.19 9.01
N ALA A 8 -0.17 7.22 9.67
CA ALA A 8 -0.80 5.99 10.15
C ALA A 8 -0.01 5.44 11.34
N VAL A 9 -0.67 4.63 12.17
CA VAL A 9 -0.05 3.91 13.29
C VAL A 9 -0.15 2.42 13.03
N ASN A 10 0.97 1.71 13.14
CA ASN A 10 1.05 0.28 12.89
C ASN A 10 1.63 -0.41 14.12
N GLU A 11 1.07 -1.55 14.50
CA GLU A 11 1.60 -2.42 15.55
C GLU A 11 2.59 -3.43 14.95
N ASP A 12 3.71 -3.67 15.62
CA ASP A 12 4.62 -4.79 15.33
C ASP A 12 4.03 -6.10 15.89
N HIS A 13 2.94 -6.56 15.26
CA HIS A 13 2.10 -7.64 15.77
C HIS A 13 2.56 -9.05 15.35
N ASN A 14 3.61 -9.18 14.54
CA ASN A 14 4.01 -10.44 13.95
C ASN A 14 5.54 -10.59 13.84
N SER A 15 6.07 -11.73 14.25
CA SER A 15 7.51 -12.05 14.13
C SER A 15 7.99 -12.16 12.67
N ASN A 16 7.09 -12.41 11.73
CA ASN A 16 7.39 -12.37 10.30
C ASN A 16 7.17 -10.95 9.78
N ALA A 17 8.26 -10.33 9.30
CA ALA A 17 8.25 -8.96 8.77
C ALA A 17 7.24 -8.74 7.64
N ILE A 18 6.88 -9.78 6.86
CA ILE A 18 5.86 -9.66 5.80
C ILE A 18 4.48 -9.32 6.40
N GLY A 19 4.16 -9.82 7.59
CA GLY A 19 2.88 -9.53 8.26
C GLY A 19 2.77 -8.07 8.67
N VAL A 20 3.85 -7.53 9.21
CA VAL A 20 3.93 -6.11 9.57
C VAL A 20 3.94 -5.25 8.31
N ALA A 21 4.69 -5.65 7.27
CA ALA A 21 4.73 -4.96 5.99
C ALA A 21 3.35 -4.90 5.32
N SER A 22 2.53 -5.95 5.40
CA SER A 22 1.18 -5.93 4.85
C SER A 22 0.26 -4.96 5.60
N THR A 23 0.42 -4.82 6.92
CA THR A 23 -0.32 -3.82 7.70
C THR A 23 0.13 -2.40 7.35
N ILE A 24 1.43 -2.15 7.21
CA ILE A 24 1.95 -0.85 6.74
C ILE A 24 1.37 -0.51 5.36
N ALA A 25 1.30 -1.49 4.44
CA ALA A 25 0.71 -1.31 3.12
C ALA A 25 -0.81 -1.03 3.19
N HIS A 26 -1.54 -1.68 4.10
CA HIS A 26 -2.97 -1.46 4.34
C HIS A 26 -3.25 -0.02 4.79
N GLU A 27 -2.55 0.46 5.81
CA GLU A 27 -2.76 1.80 6.34
C GLU A 27 -2.25 2.89 5.37
N MET A 28 -1.21 2.59 4.58
CA MET A 28 -0.82 3.45 3.47
C MET A 28 -1.89 3.49 2.38
N GLY A 29 -2.58 2.37 2.14
CA GLY A 29 -3.75 2.29 1.27
C GLY A 29 -4.87 3.23 1.71
N HIS A 30 -5.21 3.27 3.00
CA HIS A 30 -6.16 4.25 3.54
C HIS A 30 -5.73 5.70 3.30
N ASN A 31 -4.44 6.00 3.47
CA ASN A 31 -3.89 7.32 3.14
C ASN A 31 -4.05 7.67 1.65
N LEU A 32 -4.05 6.68 0.76
CA LEU A 32 -4.26 6.78 -0.68
C LEU A 32 -5.74 6.65 -1.08
N GLY A 33 -6.67 6.85 -0.15
CA GLY A 33 -8.11 6.88 -0.44
C GLY A 33 -8.76 5.51 -0.60
N LEU A 34 -8.07 4.42 -0.26
CA LEU A 34 -8.63 3.07 -0.36
C LEU A 34 -9.53 2.76 0.83
N SER A 35 -10.68 2.15 0.56
CA SER A 35 -11.58 1.56 1.55
C SER A 35 -11.38 0.05 1.64
N HIS A 36 -11.89 -0.57 2.70
CA HIS A 36 -11.84 -2.02 2.84
C HIS A 36 -12.53 -2.75 1.67
N ASP A 37 -12.01 -3.92 1.35
CA ASP A 37 -12.52 -4.78 0.28
C ASP A 37 -13.90 -5.38 0.64
N THR A 38 -14.81 -5.31 -0.33
CA THR A 38 -16.12 -5.96 -0.27
C THR A 38 -16.08 -7.35 -0.92
N GLU A 39 -17.17 -8.11 -0.87
CA GLU A 39 -17.21 -9.50 -1.36
C GLU A 39 -16.84 -9.65 -2.84
N ASN A 40 -17.08 -8.62 -3.66
CA ASN A 40 -16.80 -8.64 -5.10
C ASN A 40 -15.36 -8.24 -5.45
N CYS A 41 -14.56 -7.86 -4.45
CA CYS A 41 -13.18 -7.43 -4.66
C CYS A 41 -12.24 -8.65 -4.68
N VAL A 42 -11.45 -8.76 -5.73
CA VAL A 42 -10.58 -9.92 -6.00
C VAL A 42 -9.14 -9.50 -6.21
N CYS A 43 -8.19 -10.31 -5.73
CA CYS A 43 -6.75 -10.16 -5.95
C CYS A 43 -6.13 -11.53 -6.24
N GLY A 44 -5.07 -11.55 -7.07
CA GLY A 44 -4.42 -12.79 -7.50
C GLY A 44 -5.36 -13.74 -8.24
N SER A 45 -5.06 -15.04 -8.17
CA SER A 45 -5.92 -16.11 -8.72
C SER A 45 -7.02 -16.56 -7.75
N LEU A 46 -7.09 -15.95 -6.57
CA LEU A 46 -8.00 -16.35 -5.50
C LEU A 46 -9.34 -15.62 -5.65
N ILE A 47 -10.43 -16.38 -5.65
CA ILE A 47 -11.81 -15.88 -5.66
C ILE A 47 -12.23 -15.50 -4.22
N SER A 48 -11.37 -14.80 -3.46
CA SER A 48 -11.75 -14.34 -2.12
C SER A 48 -11.02 -13.08 -1.69
N LYS A 49 -11.76 -12.14 -1.10
CA LYS A 49 -11.22 -10.92 -0.50
C LYS A 49 -10.27 -11.14 0.68
N ARG A 50 -10.26 -12.35 1.27
CA ARG A 50 -9.45 -12.65 2.46
C ARG A 50 -7.96 -12.54 2.18
N GLY A 51 -7.50 -12.69 0.93
CA GLY A 51 -6.08 -12.63 0.58
C GLY A 51 -5.56 -11.25 0.14
N CYS A 52 -6.38 -10.20 0.20
CA CYS A 52 -6.03 -8.89 -0.34
C CYS A 52 -5.58 -7.92 0.75
N ILE A 53 -4.70 -6.98 0.40
CA ILE A 53 -4.14 -6.02 1.36
C ILE A 53 -5.23 -5.24 2.08
N MET A 54 -6.27 -4.78 1.37
CA MET A 54 -7.36 -3.99 1.94
C MET A 54 -8.50 -4.83 2.56
N SER A 55 -8.29 -6.12 2.83
CA SER A 55 -9.27 -6.91 3.58
C SER A 55 -9.46 -6.36 4.99
N GLU A 56 -10.70 -6.31 5.48
CA GLU A 56 -11.03 -5.84 6.84
C GLU A 56 -10.36 -6.69 7.93
N SER A 57 -10.09 -7.97 7.65
CA SER A 57 -9.38 -8.87 8.55
C SER A 57 -8.06 -9.31 7.91
N VAL A 58 -6.97 -9.21 8.65
CA VAL A 58 -5.65 -9.66 8.22
C VAL A 58 -5.67 -11.18 7.98
N ALA A 59 -5.46 -11.61 6.74
CA ALA A 59 -5.08 -12.99 6.45
C ALA A 59 -3.56 -13.17 6.51
N VAL A 60 -3.11 -14.40 6.31
CA VAL A 60 -1.69 -14.74 6.36
C VAL A 60 -0.97 -14.11 5.17
N TYR A 61 -0.39 -12.92 5.39
CA TYR A 61 0.55 -12.22 4.51
C TYR A 61 0.01 -11.81 3.13
N PRO A 62 -1.01 -10.93 3.05
CA PRO A 62 -1.48 -10.43 1.76
C PRO A 62 -0.43 -9.53 1.10
N GLU A 63 -0.12 -9.82 -0.16
CA GLU A 63 0.89 -9.07 -0.96
C GLU A 63 0.28 -8.33 -2.16
N GLN A 64 -1.03 -8.49 -2.39
CA GLN A 64 -1.71 -7.95 -3.56
C GLN A 64 -2.90 -7.07 -3.18
N PHE A 65 -3.00 -5.91 -3.83
CA PHE A 65 -4.21 -5.09 -3.82
C PHE A 65 -5.28 -5.69 -4.74
N SER A 66 -6.55 -5.55 -4.35
CA SER A 66 -7.68 -6.00 -5.14
C SER A 66 -7.93 -5.14 -6.38
N SER A 67 -8.74 -5.64 -7.30
CA SER A 67 -9.26 -4.84 -8.43
C SER A 67 -10.02 -3.59 -7.97
N CYS A 68 -10.76 -3.68 -6.86
CA CYS A 68 -11.43 -2.53 -6.24
C CYS A 68 -10.43 -1.49 -5.73
N SER A 69 -9.37 -1.94 -5.06
CA SER A 69 -8.30 -1.07 -4.56
C SER A 69 -7.62 -0.32 -5.71
N GLN A 70 -7.31 -1.00 -6.82
CA GLN A 70 -6.71 -0.36 -8.00
C GLN A 70 -7.64 0.69 -8.62
N GLN A 71 -8.94 0.40 -8.72
CA GLN A 71 -9.93 1.35 -9.23
C GLN A 71 -10.06 2.58 -8.31
N GLN A 72 -10.07 2.37 -7.00
CA GLN A 72 -10.13 3.46 -6.03
C GLN A 72 -8.87 4.31 -6.05
N LEU A 73 -7.68 3.69 -6.18
CA LEU A 73 -6.42 4.43 -6.31
C LEU A 73 -6.43 5.32 -7.55
N SER A 74 -6.87 4.80 -8.70
CA SER A 74 -6.98 5.59 -9.93
C SER A 74 -7.88 6.82 -9.72
N ARG A 75 -9.06 6.63 -9.13
CA ARG A 75 -9.98 7.74 -8.84
C ARG A 75 -9.36 8.75 -7.86
N PHE A 76 -8.71 8.27 -6.81
CA PHE A 76 -8.04 9.13 -5.83
C PHE A 76 -6.97 10.00 -6.49
N LEU A 77 -6.12 9.42 -7.33
CA LEU A 77 -5.08 10.16 -8.05
C LEU A 77 -5.68 11.19 -9.02
N ASP A 78 -6.76 10.84 -9.73
CA ASP A 78 -7.43 11.72 -10.69
C ASP A 78 -8.19 12.88 -10.01
N GLU A 79 -8.86 12.62 -8.88
CA GLU A 79 -9.75 13.58 -8.21
C GLU A 79 -9.03 14.45 -7.19
N VAL A 80 -8.07 13.90 -6.44
CA VAL A 80 -7.37 14.60 -5.35
C VAL A 80 -6.09 15.27 -5.83
N ASP A 81 -5.46 14.75 -6.90
CA ASP A 81 -4.20 15.24 -7.45
C ASP A 81 -3.13 15.50 -6.36
N PRO A 82 -2.65 14.44 -5.67
CA PRO A 82 -1.71 14.57 -4.56
C PRO A 82 -0.30 14.94 -5.05
N PHE A 83 -0.11 16.22 -5.40
CA PHE A 83 1.09 16.76 -6.04
C PHE A 83 2.42 16.43 -5.33
N CYS A 84 2.40 16.21 -4.00
CA CYS A 84 3.61 15.91 -3.24
C CYS A 84 4.23 14.55 -3.61
N LEU A 85 3.47 13.64 -4.23
CA LEU A 85 3.96 12.34 -4.70
C LEU A 85 4.73 12.40 -6.03
N LEU A 86 4.70 13.54 -6.71
CA LEU A 86 5.31 13.70 -8.04
C LEU A 86 6.81 14.04 -7.96
N ASP A 87 7.29 14.44 -6.78
CA ASP A 87 8.71 14.71 -6.55
C ASP A 87 9.45 13.40 -6.27
N SER A 88 10.39 13.05 -7.15
CA SER A 88 11.23 11.86 -6.96
C SER A 88 12.31 12.16 -5.92
N PRO A 89 12.46 11.33 -4.87
CA PRO A 89 13.43 11.60 -3.82
C PRO A 89 14.87 11.50 -4.33
N SER A 90 15.75 12.33 -3.78
CA SER A 90 17.18 12.24 -4.04
C SER A 90 17.76 10.95 -3.46
N THR A 91 18.65 10.29 -4.20
CA THR A 91 19.15 8.95 -3.87
C THR A 91 20.00 8.89 -2.61
N ASP A 92 20.65 10.00 -2.23
CA ASP A 92 21.40 10.15 -0.98
C ASP A 92 20.51 10.13 0.27
N ARG A 93 19.19 10.28 0.10
CA ARG A 93 18.20 10.28 1.19
C ARG A 93 17.54 8.92 1.41
N ILE A 94 17.86 7.91 0.61
CA ILE A 94 17.24 6.59 0.70
C ILE A 94 17.91 5.78 1.81
N TYR A 95 17.10 5.36 2.78
CA TYR A 95 17.55 4.49 3.85
C TYR A 95 17.67 3.04 3.37
N GLY A 96 18.73 2.34 3.78
CA GLY A 96 18.96 0.92 3.45
C GLY A 96 20.01 0.66 2.37
N GLY A 97 20.48 1.71 1.69
CA GLY A 97 21.46 1.59 0.59
C GLY A 97 20.86 1.05 -0.71
N PRO A 98 21.65 0.97 -1.79
CA PRO A 98 21.14 0.58 -3.11
C PRO A 98 20.63 -0.87 -3.16
N VAL A 99 19.50 -1.09 -3.84
CA VAL A 99 18.90 -2.42 -4.04
C VAL A 99 18.67 -2.68 -5.53
N CYS A 100 19.52 -3.52 -6.12
CA CYS A 100 19.39 -3.92 -7.52
C CYS A 100 18.05 -4.65 -7.76
N GLY A 101 17.23 -4.14 -8.69
CA GLY A 101 15.98 -4.76 -9.13
C GLY A 101 14.70 -4.22 -8.48
N ASN A 102 14.77 -3.18 -7.63
CA ASN A 102 13.62 -2.54 -6.98
C ASN A 102 12.88 -1.49 -7.85
N ALA A 103 13.28 -1.34 -9.13
CA ALA A 103 12.76 -0.35 -10.07
C ALA A 103 12.98 1.13 -9.67
N PHE A 104 13.91 1.42 -8.76
CA PHE A 104 14.37 2.78 -8.45
C PHE A 104 15.85 2.92 -8.83
N LEU A 105 16.21 4.00 -9.54
CA LEU A 105 17.60 4.20 -9.96
C LEU A 105 18.42 4.76 -8.78
N GLU A 106 19.35 3.95 -8.30
CA GLU A 106 20.23 4.29 -7.17
C GLU A 106 21.70 4.34 -7.62
N PRO A 107 22.58 5.04 -6.87
CA PRO A 107 24.01 5.19 -7.18
C PRO A 107 24.79 3.87 -7.17
#